data_AF-A0A7V7ECJ2-F1
#
_entry.id   AF-A0A7V7ECJ2-F1
#
_cell.length_a   1.000
_cell.length_b   1.000
_cell.length_c   1.000
_cell.angle_alpha   90.00
_cell.angle_beta   90.00
_cell.angle_gamma   90.00
#
_symmetry.space_group_name_H-M   'P 1'
#
loop_
_entity.id
_entity.type
_entity.pdbx_description
1 polymer ?
#
loop_
_entity_poly.entity_id
_entity_poly.type
_entity_poly.pdbx_seq_one_letter_code
_entity_poly.pdbx_strand_id
1 'polypeptide(L)'
;MRRIRLYLLVTALPALALSLNTSSASATRIKDLCEVQGARGNDLIGIGIVVGLAGTGDKAQAAIRAQDRLLDRLDIDVASFGELKSDNVAVVVATAEFPAFAKEGTRIDVHI
;
A
#
# COMPACT_ATOMS: atom_id res chain seq x y z
N MET A 1 -22.40 -28.13 -68.76
CA MET A 1 -22.83 -27.84 -67.36
C MET A 1 -21.88 -28.39 -66.27
N ARG A 2 -21.26 -29.58 -66.41
CA ARG A 2 -20.33 -30.14 -65.38
C ARG A 2 -19.04 -29.33 -65.14
N ARG A 3 -18.45 -28.71 -66.18
CA ARG A 3 -17.19 -27.93 -66.06
C ARG A 3 -17.37 -26.59 -65.32
N ILE A 4 -18.53 -25.93 -65.47
CA ILE A 4 -18.86 -24.67 -64.77
C ILE A 4 -19.02 -24.90 -63.25
N ARG A 5 -19.65 -26.01 -62.85
CA ARG A 5 -19.76 -26.39 -61.43
C ARG A 5 -18.40 -26.69 -60.79
N LEU A 6 -17.45 -27.22 -61.57
CA LEU A 6 -16.10 -27.51 -61.08
C LEU A 6 -15.30 -26.23 -60.83
N TYR A 7 -15.35 -25.24 -61.73
CA TYR A 7 -14.70 -23.94 -61.51
C TYR A 7 -15.27 -23.19 -60.31
N LEU A 8 -16.60 -23.21 -60.14
CA LEU A 8 -17.25 -22.58 -58.97
C LEU A 8 -16.82 -23.21 -57.64
N LEU A 9 -16.65 -24.54 -57.59
CA LEU A 9 -16.14 -25.24 -56.40
C LEU A 9 -14.67 -24.92 -56.11
N VAL A 10 -13.84 -24.84 -57.16
CA VAL A 10 -12.40 -24.54 -57.02
C VAL A 10 -12.16 -23.11 -56.55
N THR A 11 -13.00 -22.15 -56.94
CA THR A 11 -12.90 -20.76 -56.46
C THR A 11 -13.52 -20.56 -55.07
N ALA A 12 -14.51 -21.37 -54.70
CA ALA A 12 -15.18 -21.27 -53.39
C ALA A 12 -14.30 -21.78 -52.24
N LEU A 13 -13.46 -22.79 -52.48
CA LEU A 13 -12.59 -23.38 -51.46
C LEU A 13 -11.53 -22.40 -50.86
N PRO A 14 -10.77 -21.62 -51.66
CA PRO A 14 -9.83 -20.63 -51.12
C PRO A 14 -10.55 -19.43 -50.48
N ALA A 15 -11.70 -19.03 -51.00
CA ALA A 15 -12.51 -17.96 -50.40
C ALA A 15 -13.02 -18.36 -49.01
N LEU A 16 -13.44 -19.61 -48.85
CA LEU A 16 -13.83 -20.15 -47.56
C LEU A 16 -12.62 -20.24 -46.62
N ALA A 17 -11.47 -20.71 -47.09
CA ALA A 17 -10.25 -20.78 -46.27
C ALA A 17 -9.79 -19.40 -45.74
N LEU A 18 -9.93 -18.33 -46.53
CA LEU A 18 -9.63 -16.97 -46.06
C LEU A 18 -10.62 -16.50 -44.97
N SER A 19 -11.88 -16.90 -45.03
CA SER A 19 -12.90 -16.48 -44.06
C SER A 19 -12.74 -17.10 -42.67
N LEU A 20 -11.97 -18.19 -42.52
CA LEU A 20 -11.69 -18.82 -41.23
C LEU A 20 -10.52 -18.17 -40.46
N ASN A 21 -9.84 -17.17 -41.01
CA ASN A 21 -8.78 -16.42 -40.31
C ASN A 21 -9.37 -15.37 -39.36
N THR A 22 -10.20 -15.78 -38.40
CA THR A 22 -10.59 -14.92 -37.28
C THR A 22 -9.48 -14.93 -36.24
N SER A 23 -8.51 -14.02 -36.40
CA SER A 23 -7.49 -13.81 -35.37
C SER A 23 -8.19 -13.34 -34.09
N SER A 24 -8.00 -14.06 -32.97
CA SER A 24 -8.50 -13.62 -31.67
C SER A 24 -7.87 -12.26 -31.34
N ALA A 25 -8.70 -11.22 -31.27
CA ALA A 25 -8.27 -9.92 -30.78
C ALA A 25 -7.99 -10.04 -29.28
N SER A 26 -6.71 -9.92 -28.88
CA SER A 26 -6.33 -9.84 -27.48
C SER A 26 -6.62 -8.42 -26.99
N ALA A 27 -7.75 -8.23 -26.34
CA ALA A 27 -8.10 -6.96 -25.73
C ALA A 27 -7.43 -6.86 -24.34
N THR A 28 -6.34 -6.12 -24.26
CA THR A 28 -5.74 -5.71 -22.97
C THR A 28 -6.55 -4.56 -22.39
N ARG A 29 -6.86 -4.60 -21.09
CA ARG A 29 -7.64 -3.53 -20.46
C ARG A 29 -6.72 -2.34 -20.22
N ILE A 30 -7.21 -1.12 -20.46
CA ILE A 30 -6.44 0.12 -20.24
C ILE A 30 -5.92 0.20 -18.80
N LYS A 31 -6.68 -0.29 -17.83
CA LYS A 31 -6.29 -0.35 -16.41
C LYS A 31 -5.09 -1.28 -16.12
N ASP A 32 -4.76 -2.19 -17.04
CA ASP A 32 -3.61 -3.09 -16.90
C ASP A 32 -2.34 -2.47 -17.51
N LEU A 33 -2.49 -1.40 -18.29
CA LEU A 33 -1.41 -0.69 -18.99
C LEU A 33 -1.01 0.64 -18.31
N CYS A 34 -1.91 1.20 -17.51
CA CYS A 34 -1.74 2.54 -16.94
C CYS A 34 -2.13 2.56 -15.46
N GLU A 35 -1.34 3.27 -14.66
CA GLU A 35 -1.65 3.57 -13.26
C GLU A 35 -2.23 4.99 -13.14
N VAL A 36 -3.10 5.21 -12.15
CA VAL A 36 -3.69 6.53 -11.92
C VAL A 36 -2.65 7.44 -11.27
N GLN A 37 -2.29 8.52 -11.96
CA GLN A 37 -1.35 9.50 -11.43
C GLN A 37 -1.88 10.10 -10.12
N GLY A 38 -1.12 9.98 -9.04
CA GLY A 38 -1.52 10.43 -7.69
C GLY A 38 -2.10 9.33 -6.80
N ALA A 39 -2.32 8.13 -7.33
CA ALA A 39 -2.74 6.96 -6.54
C ALA A 39 -1.57 6.31 -5.80
N ARG A 40 -0.85 7.06 -4.97
CA ARG A 40 0.29 6.53 -4.23
C ARG A 40 -0.07 6.33 -2.76
N GLY A 41 0.39 5.21 -2.21
CA GLY A 41 0.45 5.04 -0.76
C GLY A 41 1.38 6.07 -0.15
N ASN A 42 1.07 6.54 1.06
CA ASN A 42 1.94 7.42 1.83
C ASN A 42 2.40 6.72 3.10
N ASP A 43 3.68 6.82 3.41
CA ASP A 43 4.21 6.29 4.67
C ASP A 43 3.81 7.20 5.82
N LEU A 44 3.25 6.59 6.86
CA LEU A 44 2.93 7.23 8.12
C LEU A 44 3.95 6.81 9.16
N ILE A 45 4.44 7.80 9.89
CA ILE A 45 5.34 7.61 11.02
C ILE A 45 4.67 8.24 12.24
N GLY A 46 4.36 7.41 13.24
CA GLY A 46 3.83 7.81 14.53
C GLY A 46 4.88 7.61 15.61
N ILE A 47 5.01 8.56 16.53
CA ILE A 47 5.86 8.42 17.71
C ILE A 47 4.93 8.45 18.93
N GLY A 48 4.99 7.40 19.73
CA GLY A 48 4.21 7.25 20.95
C GLY A 48 5.08 6.97 22.17
N ILE A 49 4.48 7.14 23.34
CA ILE A 49 5.10 6.80 24.62
C ILE A 49 4.24 5.73 25.28
N VAL A 50 4.86 4.64 25.74
CA VAL A 50 4.19 3.59 26.51
C VAL A 50 4.65 3.69 27.96
N VAL A 51 3.68 3.72 28.87
CA VAL A 51 3.89 3.84 30.33
C VAL A 51 3.40 2.59 31.05
N GLY A 52 3.94 2.33 32.24
CA GLY A 52 3.51 1.19 33.09
C GLY A 52 4.19 -0.13 32.75
N LEU A 53 5.35 -0.09 32.08
CA LEU A 53 6.17 -1.27 31.83
C LEU A 53 6.71 -1.83 33.15
N ALA A 54 6.86 -3.14 33.26
CA ALA A 54 7.29 -3.81 34.50
C ALA A 54 8.83 -3.84 34.63
N GLY A 55 9.47 -2.67 34.61
CA GLY A 55 10.94 -2.57 34.69
C GLY A 55 11.67 -2.88 33.38
N THR A 56 10.95 -3.01 32.27
CA THR A 56 11.46 -3.28 30.91
C THR A 56 11.42 -2.07 29.98
N GLY A 57 11.26 -0.86 30.55
CA GLY A 57 11.32 0.40 29.82
C GLY A 57 12.70 0.70 29.26
N ASP A 58 12.80 1.85 28.58
CA ASP A 58 14.04 2.26 27.95
C ASP A 58 15.12 2.54 29.00
N LYS A 59 16.31 1.95 28.85
CA LYS A 59 17.47 2.26 29.71
C LYS A 59 18.48 3.17 29.02
N ALA A 60 18.26 3.46 27.74
CA ALA A 60 19.15 4.26 26.92
C ALA A 60 18.90 5.76 27.15
N GLN A 61 19.95 6.51 27.51
CA GLN A 61 19.86 7.98 27.67
C GLN A 61 19.33 8.70 26.42
N ALA A 62 19.54 8.15 25.23
CA ALA A 62 19.02 8.73 23.99
C ALA A 62 17.49 8.67 23.93
N ALA A 63 16.89 7.58 24.42
CA ALA A 63 15.44 7.42 24.50
C ALA A 63 14.83 8.35 25.56
N ILE A 64 15.47 8.48 26.73
CA ILE A 64 15.05 9.42 27.80
C ILE A 64 14.99 10.86 27.26
N ARG A 65 16.05 11.31 26.57
CA ARG A 65 16.07 12.66 25.96
C ARG A 65 15.05 12.84 24.83
N ALA A 66 14.65 11.76 24.16
CA ALA A 66 13.58 11.80 23.17
C ALA A 66 12.20 11.90 23.85
N GLN A 67 12.01 11.23 24.99
CA GLN A 67 10.80 11.35 25.82
C GLN A 67 10.60 12.80 26.28
N ASP A 68 11.60 13.42 26.90
CA ASP A 68 11.51 14.79 27.39
C ASP A 68 11.11 15.77 26.27
N ARG A 69 11.76 15.68 25.10
CA ARG A 69 11.46 16.55 23.95
C ARG A 69 10.07 16.32 23.35
N LEU A 70 9.53 15.11 23.44
CA LEU A 70 8.17 14.82 22.97
C LEU A 70 7.13 15.35 23.95
N LEU A 71 7.38 15.20 25.25
CA LEU A 71 6.49 15.68 26.31
C LEU A 71 6.45 17.23 26.32
N ASP A 72 7.58 17.89 26.13
CA ASP A 72 7.66 19.34 25.92
C ASP A 72 6.81 19.80 24.71
N ARG A 73 6.84 19.05 23.59
CA ARG A 73 6.03 19.38 22.41
C ARG A 73 4.53 19.17 22.61
N LEU A 74 4.17 18.32 23.57
CA LEU A 74 2.78 18.05 23.94
C LEU A 74 2.30 18.98 25.07
N ASP A 75 3.14 19.94 25.50
CA ASP A 75 2.88 20.86 26.61
C ASP A 75 2.60 20.13 27.94
N ILE A 76 3.19 18.93 28.10
CA ILE A 76 3.06 18.12 29.30
C ILE A 76 4.25 18.41 30.22
N ASP A 77 3.99 19.09 31.34
CA ASP A 77 5.02 19.42 32.31
C ASP A 77 5.48 18.18 33.09
N VAL A 78 6.55 17.57 32.60
CA VAL A 78 7.25 16.43 33.20
C VAL A 78 7.92 16.75 34.53
N ALA A 79 8.16 18.03 34.87
CA ALA A 79 8.72 18.39 36.18
C ALA A 79 7.72 18.16 37.32
N SER A 80 6.42 18.12 37.02
CA SER A 80 5.33 17.80 37.96
C SER A 80 5.33 16.33 38.39
N PHE A 81 5.83 15.45 37.52
CA PHE A 81 5.90 14.00 37.71
C PHE A 81 7.33 13.64 38.12
N GLY A 82 7.67 13.88 39.38
CA GLY A 82 9.05 13.74 39.91
C GLY A 82 9.82 12.57 39.29
N GLU A 83 11.03 12.88 38.79
CA GLU A 83 12.03 11.98 38.21
C GLU A 83 11.42 10.74 37.52
N LEU A 84 11.03 10.89 36.25
CA LEU A 84 10.53 9.79 35.42
C LEU A 84 11.50 8.60 35.48
N LYS A 85 11.14 7.56 36.23
CA LYS A 85 11.89 6.30 36.25
C LYS A 85 11.73 5.61 34.91
N SER A 86 12.75 5.77 34.08
CA SER A 86 12.86 5.25 32.71
C SER A 86 12.60 3.74 32.59
N ASP A 87 12.77 2.97 33.67
CA ASP A 87 12.50 1.54 33.69
C ASP A 87 11.03 1.17 33.43
N ASN A 88 10.09 2.11 33.56
CA ASN A 88 8.66 1.85 33.36
C ASN A 88 8.06 2.61 32.15
N VAL A 89 8.90 3.28 31.36
CA VAL A 89 8.47 4.11 30.20
C VAL A 89 9.36 3.83 28.99
N ALA A 90 8.76 3.66 27.81
CA ALA A 90 9.50 3.46 26.55
C ALA A 90 8.94 4.32 25.41
N VAL A 91 9.82 4.75 24.51
CA VAL A 91 9.42 5.41 23.24
C VAL A 91 9.18 4.33 22.21
N VAL A 92 8.01 4.39 21.56
CA VAL A 92 7.63 3.45 20.51
C VAL A 92 7.46 4.21 19.20
N VAL A 93 8.12 3.71 18.15
CA VAL A 93 7.95 4.22 16.80
C VAL A 93 7.05 3.24 16.06
N ALA A 94 5.90 3.72 15.61
CA ALA A 94 4.97 2.95 14.81
C ALA A 94 5.00 3.44 13.37
N THR A 95 5.02 2.52 12.42
CA THR A 95 5.01 2.83 10.98
C THR A 95 3.82 2.17 10.32
N ALA A 96 3.23 2.82 9.33
CA ALA A 96 2.09 2.29 8.60
C ALA A 96 2.07 2.82 7.16
N GLU A 97 1.49 2.07 6.23
CA GLU A 97 1.28 2.52 4.87
C GLU A 97 -0.17 2.98 4.69
N PHE A 98 -0.38 4.26 4.37
CA PHE A 98 -1.70 4.83 4.11
C PHE A 98 -2.09 4.61 2.65
N PRO A 99 -3.14 3.82 2.35
CA PRO A 99 -3.47 3.48 0.97
C PRO A 99 -4.00 4.69 0.19
N ALA A 100 -3.73 4.69 -1.12
CA ALA A 100 -4.29 5.69 -2.02
C ALA A 100 -5.83 5.64 -1.98
N PHE A 101 -6.46 6.81 -1.93
CA PHE A 101 -7.93 6.98 -1.89
C PHE A 101 -8.63 6.37 -0.66
N ALA A 102 -7.93 6.23 0.47
CA ALA A 102 -8.56 5.89 1.74
C ALA A 102 -9.71 6.87 2.06
N LYS A 103 -10.85 6.32 2.49
CA LYS A 103 -12.01 7.09 2.94
C LYS A 103 -12.02 7.18 4.46
N GLU A 104 -12.80 8.11 5.01
CA GLU A 104 -13.03 8.17 6.45
C GLU A 104 -13.51 6.82 6.99
N GLY A 105 -12.89 6.35 8.07
CA GLY A 105 -13.16 5.03 8.66
C GLY A 105 -12.38 3.86 8.05
N THR A 106 -11.49 4.10 7.09
CA THR A 106 -10.58 3.04 6.57
C THR A 106 -9.65 2.56 7.69
N ARG A 107 -9.62 1.24 7.92
CA ARG A 107 -8.65 0.62 8.84
C ARG A 107 -7.31 0.43 8.14
N ILE A 108 -6.24 0.72 8.86
CA ILE A 108 -4.86 0.61 8.38
C ILE A 108 -4.09 -0.25 9.37
N ASP A 109 -3.29 -1.17 8.86
CA ASP A 109 -2.44 -2.01 9.68
C ASP A 109 -1.16 -1.25 10.06
N VAL A 110 -0.79 -1.36 11.33
CA VAL A 110 0.34 -0.63 11.92
C VAL A 110 1.43 -1.62 12.33
N HIS A 111 2.67 -1.29 12.00
CA HIS A 111 3.87 -2.02 12.40
C HIS A 111 4.59 -1.28 13.53
N ILE A 112 5.10 -2.02 14.52
CA ILE A 112 5.72 -1.51 15.75
C ILE A 112 7.07 -2.20 15.94
#